data_AF-A0A8B6BN87-F1
#
_entry.id   AF-A0A8B6BN87-F1
#
_cell.length_a   1.000
_cell.length_b   1.000
_cell.length_c   1.000
_cell.angle_alpha   90.00
_cell.angle_beta   90.00
_cell.angle_gamma   90.00
#
_symmetry.space_group_name_H-M   'P 1'
#
loop_
_entity.id
_entity.type
_entity.pdbx_description
1 polymer ?
#
loop_
_entity_poly.entity_id
_entity_poly.type
_entity_poly.pdbx_seq_one_letter_code
_entity_poly.pdbx_strand_id
1 'polypeptide(L)'
;MADSSLIFQVYGCDNAFIKLHASSSLLGPNYNIIIGGWGNTRSQISKTVTTEQLVDLYYYNHLMDCYSFQNFWISWQKGMIRVGSGNTLNYNVFLLYDDMCSFTIQEVVISTGWGTTLYWIFHPQ
;
A
#
# COMPACT_ATOMS: atom_id res chain seq x y z
N MET A 1 -4.39 17.37 -14.45
CA MET A 1 -3.45 17.08 -13.34
C MET A 1 -3.36 15.58 -13.26
N ALA A 2 -2.17 15.00 -13.42
CA ALA A 2 -2.05 13.55 -13.38
C ALA A 2 -2.40 13.07 -11.98
N ASP A 3 -3.20 12.02 -11.94
CA ASP A 3 -3.69 11.37 -10.73
C ASP A 3 -2.55 10.52 -10.15
N SER A 4 -2.00 10.90 -8.98
CA SER A 4 -0.87 10.17 -8.40
C SER A 4 -1.30 8.77 -7.96
N SER A 5 -0.67 7.76 -8.56
CA SER A 5 -0.96 6.37 -8.27
C SER A 5 0.22 5.45 -8.59
N LEU A 6 0.14 4.23 -8.10
CA LEU A 6 1.06 3.14 -8.36
C LEU A 6 0.22 1.90 -8.70
N ILE A 7 0.46 1.29 -9.87
CA ILE A 7 -0.10 -0.01 -10.24
C ILE A 7 1.05 -0.99 -10.33
N PHE A 8 0.91 -2.12 -9.65
CA PHE A 8 1.97 -3.11 -9.56
C PHE A 8 1.43 -4.52 -9.45
N GLN A 9 2.31 -5.47 -9.75
CA GLN A 9 2.08 -6.87 -9.45
C GLN A 9 3.08 -7.31 -8.39
N VAL A 10 2.61 -8.17 -7.49
CA VAL A 10 3.47 -8.79 -6.47
C VAL A 10 3.11 -10.27 -6.31
N TYR A 11 4.11 -11.13 -6.18
CA TYR A 11 3.92 -12.49 -5.68
C TYR A 11 4.91 -12.82 -4.57
N GLY A 12 4.49 -13.73 -3.70
CA GLY A 12 5.24 -14.25 -2.57
C GLY A 12 4.34 -14.53 -1.37
N CYS A 13 4.88 -15.25 -0.39
CA CYS A 13 4.10 -15.85 0.70
C CYS A 13 3.90 -14.96 1.93
N ASP A 14 4.22 -13.66 1.85
CA ASP A 14 4.25 -12.80 3.03
C ASP A 14 3.51 -11.48 2.78
N ASN A 15 4.03 -10.35 3.24
CA ASN A 15 3.36 -9.06 3.20
C ASN A 15 4.13 -8.03 2.36
N ALA A 16 3.39 -7.27 1.58
CA ALA A 16 3.89 -6.11 0.86
C ALA A 16 3.83 -4.87 1.75
N PHE A 17 4.96 -4.23 2.00
CA PHE A 17 5.05 -2.93 2.65
C PHE A 17 5.27 -1.84 1.61
N ILE A 18 4.41 -0.83 1.62
CA ILE A 18 4.54 0.37 0.79
C ILE A 18 4.50 1.57 1.72
N LYS A 19 5.44 2.49 1.56
CA LYS A 19 5.44 3.78 2.28
C LYS A 19 5.36 4.93 1.30
N LEU A 20 4.43 5.84 1.57
CA LEU A 20 4.29 7.11 0.85
C LEU A 20 4.91 8.21 1.70
N HIS A 21 6.09 8.69 1.30
CA HIS A 21 6.90 9.63 2.08
C HIS A 21 6.70 11.08 1.63
N ALA A 22 6.60 11.99 2.59
CA ALA A 22 6.56 13.44 2.34
C ALA A 22 7.92 14.05 1.97
N SER A 23 9.00 13.36 2.30
CA SER A 23 10.38 13.77 2.05
C SER A 23 11.31 12.56 2.09
N SER A 24 12.53 12.74 1.59
CA SER A 24 13.62 11.74 1.63
C SER A 24 14.15 11.43 3.03
N SER A 25 13.63 12.11 4.07
CA SER A 25 13.97 11.79 5.45
C SER A 25 13.27 10.51 5.89
N LEU A 26 14.05 9.53 6.37
CA LEU A 26 13.54 8.30 6.97
C LEU A 26 12.62 8.54 8.18
N LEU A 27 12.77 9.68 8.84
CA LEU A 27 11.95 10.11 9.99
C LEU A 27 10.81 11.06 9.58
N GLY A 28 10.68 11.35 8.29
CA GLY A 28 9.66 12.26 7.77
C GLY A 28 8.24 11.68 7.88
N PRO A 29 7.21 12.55 7.80
CA PRO A 29 5.83 12.13 7.72
C PRO A 29 5.63 11.14 6.55
N ASN A 30 4.99 10.02 6.84
CA ASN A 30 4.67 9.01 5.84
C ASN A 30 3.38 8.28 6.17
N TYR A 31 2.80 7.68 5.15
CA TYR A 31 1.76 6.68 5.28
C TYR A 31 2.37 5.30 5.06
N ASN A 32 2.10 4.38 5.96
CA ASN A 32 2.49 2.98 5.84
C ASN A 32 1.28 2.19 5.38
N ILE A 33 1.46 1.43 4.31
CA ILE A 33 0.46 0.56 3.74
C ILE A 33 1.01 -0.86 3.83
N ILE A 34 0.26 -1.74 4.49
CA ILE A 34 0.56 -3.16 4.60
C ILE A 34 -0.50 -3.90 3.81
N ILE A 35 -0.09 -4.70 2.83
CA ILE A 35 -0.95 -5.64 2.11
C ILE A 35 -0.53 -7.05 2.50
N GLY A 36 -1.47 -7.89 2.91
CA GLY A 36 -1.19 -9.28 3.28
C GLY A 36 -0.39 -9.47 4.57
N GLY A 37 -0.47 -8.55 5.53
CA GLY A 37 0.13 -8.71 6.86
C GLY A 37 -0.53 -9.79 7.72
N TRP A 38 0.09 -10.11 8.86
CA TRP A 38 -0.40 -11.08 9.86
C TRP A 38 -0.76 -12.44 9.24
N GLY A 39 0.18 -13.01 8.48
CA GLY A 39 -0.06 -14.27 7.76
C GLY A 39 -1.08 -14.10 6.63
N ASN A 40 -1.04 -12.98 5.92
CA ASN A 40 -1.91 -12.69 4.77
C ASN A 40 -3.41 -12.59 5.10
N THR A 41 -3.73 -12.19 6.32
CA THR A 41 -5.12 -12.07 6.81
C THR A 41 -5.55 -10.63 7.09
N ARG A 42 -4.63 -9.67 7.03
CA ARG A 42 -4.92 -8.26 7.32
C ARG A 42 -4.16 -7.30 6.41
N SER A 43 -4.77 -6.16 6.13
CA SER A 43 -4.12 -5.03 5.48
C SER A 43 -4.46 -3.76 6.24
N GLN A 44 -3.54 -2.80 6.21
CA GLN A 44 -3.61 -1.62 7.07
C GLN A 44 -3.11 -0.38 6.36
N ILE A 45 -3.71 0.77 6.68
CA ILE A 45 -3.12 2.10 6.48
C ILE A 45 -2.82 2.70 7.87
N SER A 46 -1.61 3.20 8.07
CA SER A 46 -1.23 3.98 9.26
C SER A 46 -0.41 5.21 8.88
N LYS A 47 -0.36 6.22 9.75
CA LYS A 47 0.35 7.49 9.52
C LYS A 47 1.36 7.72 10.64
N THR A 48 2.62 7.97 10.30
CA THR A 48 3.71 8.04 11.30
C THR A 48 3.53 9.17 12.31
N VAL A 49 2.88 10.28 11.94
CA VAL A 49 2.72 11.44 12.82
C VAL A 49 1.82 11.15 14.04
N THR A 50 0.90 10.19 13.93
CA THR A 50 -0.07 9.90 15.00
C THR A 50 0.25 8.64 15.79
N THR A 51 1.21 7.80 15.36
CA THR A 51 1.41 6.43 15.88
C THR A 51 0.14 5.56 15.90
N GLU A 52 -0.95 6.02 15.28
CA GLU A 52 -2.26 5.41 15.32
C GLU A 52 -2.50 4.56 14.06
N GLN A 53 -3.11 3.41 14.28
CA GLN A 53 -3.72 2.59 13.23
C GLN A 53 -4.95 3.35 12.73
N LEU A 54 -4.98 3.69 11.45
CA LEU A 54 -6.03 4.56 10.91
C LEU A 54 -7.17 3.75 10.30
N VAL A 55 -6.82 2.75 9.50
CA VAL A 55 -7.80 1.87 8.84
C VAL A 55 -7.23 0.47 8.72
N ASP A 56 -8.06 -0.52 9.02
CA ASP A 56 -7.75 -1.93 8.93
C ASP A 56 -8.85 -2.68 8.20
N LEU A 57 -8.43 -3.66 7.40
CA LEU A 57 -9.33 -4.64 6.82
C LEU A 57 -8.81 -6.05 7.11
N TYR A 58 -9.72 -6.90 7.55
CA TYR A 58 -9.51 -8.32 7.80
C TYR A 58 -10.11 -9.13 6.63
N TYR A 59 -9.41 -10.19 6.22
CA TYR A 59 -9.85 -11.06 5.15
C TYR A 59 -9.90 -12.50 5.63
N TYR A 60 -10.92 -13.23 5.17
CA TYR A 60 -10.99 -14.68 5.32
C TYR A 60 -10.16 -15.40 4.25
N ASN A 61 -9.94 -14.76 3.10
CA ASN A 61 -9.14 -15.26 1.99
C ASN A 61 -7.86 -14.44 1.85
N HIS A 62 -6.77 -15.13 1.53
CA HIS A 62 -5.44 -14.55 1.31
C HIS A 62 -5.45 -13.56 0.13
N LEU A 63 -4.92 -12.35 0.33
CA LEU A 63 -4.80 -11.35 -0.74
C LEU A 63 -3.57 -11.59 -1.62
N MET A 64 -2.44 -11.93 -1.00
CA MET A 64 -1.22 -12.29 -1.71
C MET A 64 -1.21 -13.79 -2.04
N ASP A 65 -0.45 -14.17 -3.07
CA ASP A 65 -0.31 -15.55 -3.49
C ASP A 65 1.17 -15.94 -3.63
N CYS A 66 1.50 -17.13 -3.14
CA CYS A 66 2.86 -17.67 -3.15
C CYS A 66 3.38 -18.04 -4.53
N TYR A 67 2.49 -18.28 -5.48
CA TYR A 67 2.79 -18.96 -6.75
C TYR A 67 2.37 -18.13 -7.97
N SER A 68 1.65 -17.03 -7.77
CA SER A 68 1.13 -16.21 -8.85
C SER A 68 1.15 -14.72 -8.51
N PHE A 69 1.41 -13.90 -9.53
CA PHE A 69 1.33 -12.46 -9.43
C PHE A 69 -0.10 -12.01 -9.16
N GLN A 70 -0.27 -11.28 -8.07
CA GLN A 70 -1.50 -10.57 -7.74
C GLN A 70 -1.35 -9.10 -8.13
N ASN A 71 -2.38 -8.55 -8.75
CA ASN A 71 -2.40 -7.16 -9.18
C ASN A 71 -2.97 -6.28 -8.07
N PHE A 72 -2.29 -5.17 -7.78
CA PHE A 72 -2.75 -4.17 -6.85
C PHE A 72 -2.51 -2.77 -7.38
N TRP A 73 -3.24 -1.83 -6.81
CA TRP A 73 -3.04 -0.43 -7.06
C TRP A 73 -3.19 0.39 -5.78
N ILE A 74 -2.45 1.49 -5.71
CA ILE A 74 -2.52 2.48 -4.63
C ILE A 74 -2.69 3.86 -5.28
N SER A 75 -3.63 4.66 -4.81
CA SER A 75 -3.80 6.06 -5.24
C SER A 75 -3.72 7.00 -4.04
N TRP A 76 -3.08 8.15 -4.21
CA TRP A 76 -3.05 9.22 -3.20
C TRP A 76 -3.38 10.56 -3.86
N GLN A 77 -4.64 10.96 -3.74
CA GLN A 77 -5.16 12.15 -4.42
C GLN A 77 -6.01 12.97 -3.48
N LYS A 78 -5.74 14.28 -3.43
CA LYS A 78 -6.53 15.25 -2.64
C LYS A 78 -6.70 14.82 -1.17
N GLY A 79 -5.64 14.28 -0.57
CA GLY A 79 -5.65 13.78 0.80
C GLY A 79 -6.28 12.41 1.02
N MET A 80 -6.79 11.76 -0.04
CA MET A 80 -7.37 10.43 0.06
C MET A 80 -6.41 9.35 -0.45
N ILE A 81 -6.17 8.35 0.40
CA ILE A 81 -5.40 7.15 0.08
C ILE A 81 -6.37 6.01 -0.15
N ARG A 82 -6.24 5.33 -1.28
CA ARG A 82 -7.03 4.13 -1.60
C ARG A 82 -6.10 3.02 -2.04
N VAL A 83 -6.46 1.80 -1.65
CA VAL A 83 -5.80 0.57 -2.08
C VAL A 83 -6.87 -0.36 -2.62
N GLY A 84 -6.61 -0.95 -3.78
CA GLY A 84 -7.50 -1.94 -4.37
C GLY A 84 -6.75 -3.04 -5.10
N SER A 85 -7.49 -4.08 -5.47
CA SER A 85 -6.98 -5.23 -6.21
C SER A 85 -7.36 -5.17 -7.69
N GLY A 86 -6.59 -5.87 -8.51
CA GLY A 86 -6.72 -5.82 -9.97
C GLY A 86 -5.89 -4.71 -10.61
N ASN A 87 -6.12 -4.48 -11.89
CA ASN A 87 -5.35 -3.55 -12.73
C ASN A 87 -6.11 -2.26 -13.06
N THR A 88 -7.34 -2.10 -12.56
CA THR A 88 -8.20 -0.96 -12.85
C THR A 88 -8.31 -0.07 -11.62
N LEU A 89 -7.76 1.14 -11.71
CA LEU A 89 -7.85 2.17 -10.67
C LEU A 89 -9.29 2.41 -10.22
N ASN A 90 -9.49 2.58 -8.91
CA ASN A 90 -10.78 2.80 -8.25
C ASN A 90 -11.75 1.61 -8.24
N TYR A 91 -11.39 0.45 -8.80
CA TYR A 91 -12.17 -0.79 -8.68
C TYR A 91 -11.59 -1.69 -7.59
N ASN A 92 -12.46 -2.50 -6.96
CA ASN A 92 -12.12 -3.44 -5.88
C ASN A 92 -11.32 -2.77 -4.75
N VAL A 93 -11.74 -1.56 -4.36
CA VAL A 93 -11.15 -0.83 -3.23
C VAL A 93 -11.38 -1.64 -1.96
N PHE A 94 -10.32 -1.88 -1.20
CA PHE A 94 -10.38 -2.63 0.04
C PHE A 94 -9.78 -1.86 1.22
N LEU A 95 -8.93 -0.85 0.99
CA LEU A 95 -8.58 0.16 2.00
C LEU A 95 -8.85 1.55 1.46
N LEU A 96 -9.41 2.42 2.31
CA LEU A 96 -9.65 3.82 2.03
C LEU A 96 -9.41 4.63 3.29
N TYR A 97 -8.57 5.66 3.19
CA TYR A 97 -8.32 6.61 4.27
C TYR A 97 -8.40 8.03 3.70
N ASP A 98 -9.18 8.90 4.36
CA ASP A 98 -9.31 10.31 4.01
C ASP A 98 -8.64 11.17 5.08
N ASP A 99 -7.65 11.95 4.67
CA ASP A 99 -6.82 12.77 5.55
C ASP A 99 -6.98 14.25 5.23
N MET A 100 -7.76 14.94 6.07
CA MET A 100 -7.94 16.39 6.00
C MET A 100 -6.63 17.17 6.21
N CYS A 101 -5.63 16.56 6.85
CA CYS A 101 -4.30 17.13 7.12
C CYS A 101 -3.21 16.32 6.40
N SER A 102 -3.44 16.07 5.11
CA SER A 102 -2.48 15.36 4.26
C SER A 102 -1.23 16.18 3.93
N PHE A 103 -0.19 15.48 3.50
CA PHE A 103 1.05 16.07 3.00
C PHE A 103 1.34 15.58 1.57
N THR A 104 2.09 16.38 0.83
CA THR A 104 2.52 16.03 -0.54
C THR A 104 3.48 14.85 -0.51
N ILE A 105 3.15 13.78 -1.24
CA ILE A 105 4.03 12.62 -1.39
C ILE A 105 5.12 12.93 -2.42
N GLN A 106 6.37 12.69 -2.05
CA GLN A 106 7.55 12.87 -2.90
C GLN A 106 8.20 11.55 -3.30
N GLU A 107 8.09 10.53 -2.44
CA GLU A 107 8.76 9.24 -2.64
C GLU A 107 7.84 8.08 -2.28
N VAL A 108 7.99 6.98 -3.02
CA VAL A 108 7.37 5.69 -2.74
C VAL A 108 8.49 4.70 -2.39
N VAL A 109 8.44 4.14 -1.19
CA VAL A 109 9.38 3.11 -0.74
C VAL A 109 8.64 1.79 -0.66
N ILE A 110 9.29 0.73 -1.12
CA ILE A 110 8.71 -0.62 -1.17
C ILE A 110 9.64 -1.59 -0.46
N SER A 111 9.08 -2.43 0.38
CA SER A 111 9.83 -3.45 1.12
C SER A 111 8.96 -4.66 1.44
N THR A 112 9.58 -5.67 2.06
CA THR A 112 8.90 -6.87 2.58
C THR A 112 9.27 -7.08 4.06
N GLY A 113 8.58 -8.01 4.71
CA GLY A 113 8.87 -8.46 6.07
C GLY A 113 10.25 -9.09 6.23
N TRP A 114 10.66 -9.28 7.48
CA TRP A 114 11.95 -9.87 7.79
C TRP A 114 11.99 -11.35 7.37
N GLY A 115 13.05 -11.75 6.66
CA GLY A 115 13.27 -13.13 6.24
C GLY A 115 12.42 -13.59 5.06
N THR A 116 11.71 -12.67 4.37
CA THR A 116 10.84 -13.02 3.25
C THR A 116 11.30 -12.36 1.95
N THR A 117 10.83 -12.88 0.82
CA THR A 117 11.16 -12.39 -0.52
C THR A 117 9.88 -12.24 -1.31
N LEU A 118 9.70 -11.04 -1.86
CA LEU A 118 8.62 -10.73 -2.79
C LEU A 118 9.21 -10.32 -4.13
N TYR A 119 8.49 -10.64 -5.19
CA TYR A 119 8.85 -10.29 -6.55
C TYR A 119 7.85 -9.29 -7.08
N TRP A 120 8.35 -8.23 -7.72
CA TRP A 120 7.56 -7.06 -8.09
C TRP A 120 7.68 -6.78 -9.57
N ILE A 121 6.55 -6.44 -10.20
CA ILE A 121 6.52 -5.85 -11.55
C ILE A 121 5.82 -4.50 -11.44
N PHE A 122 6.53 -3.45 -11.85
CA PHE A 122 5.97 -2.11 -11.97
C PHE A 122 5.71 -1.81 -13.43
N HIS A 123 4.51 -1.31 -13.71
CA HIS A 123 4.15 -0.86 -15.05
C HIS A 123 4.36 0.64 -15.14
N PRO A 124 5.01 1.16 -16.20
CA PRO A 124 5.07 2.59 -16.42
C PRO A 124 3.65 3.17 -16.51
N GLN A 125 3.45 4.34 -15.92
CA GLN A 125 2.21 5.12 -16.05
C GLN A 125 2.32 6.19 -17.12
#